data_AF-M6RA46-F1
#
_entry.id   AF-M6RA46-F1
#
_cell.length_a   1.000
_cell.length_b   1.000
_cell.length_c   1.000
_cell.angle_alpha   90.00
_cell.angle_beta   90.00
_cell.angle_gamma   90.00
#
_symmetry.space_group_name_H-M   'P 1'
#
loop_
_entity.id
_entity.type
_entity.pdbx_description
1 polymer ?
#
loop_
_entity_poly.entity_id
_entity_poly.type
_entity_poly.pdbx_seq_one_letter_code
_entity_poly.pdbx_strand_id
1 'polypeptide(L)' 'MSLNCGIVGLPNVGKSTIFNALTKAGAQMENYPFLYH' A
#
# COMPACT_ATOMS: atom_id res chain seq x y z
N MET A 1 -22.90 -3.60 -8.25
CA MET A 1 -21.60 -3.10 -8.72
C MET A 1 -20.72 -2.89 -7.50
N SER A 2 -19.60 -3.62 -7.37
CA SER A 2 -18.62 -3.34 -6.33
C SER A 2 -17.80 -2.10 -6.72
N LEU A 3 -17.45 -1.27 -5.74
CA LEU A 3 -16.50 -0.17 -5.94
C LEU A 3 -15.11 -0.76 -6.19
N ASN A 4 -14.50 -0.41 -7.32
CA ASN A 4 -13.12 -0.77 -7.66
C ASN A 4 -12.31 0.52 -7.83
N CYS A 5 -11.49 0.86 -6.83
CA CYS A 5 -10.61 2.03 -6.85
C CYS A 5 -9.28 1.71 -6.14
N GLY A 6 -8.22 2.44 -6.51
CA GLY A 6 -6.87 2.28 -5.95
C GLY A 6 -6.44 3.45 -5.07
N ILE A 7 -5.47 3.21 -4.18
CA ILE A 7 -4.86 4.22 -3.29
C ILE A 7 -3.53 4.69 -3.91
N VAL A 8 -3.40 5.98 -4.23
CA VAL A 8 -2.18 6.58 -4.83
C VAL A 8 -1.62 7.71 -3.95
N GLY A 9 -0.30 7.93 -3.99
CA GLY A 9 0.35 8.99 -3.23
C GLY A 9 1.87 8.80 -3.08
N LEU A 10 2.55 9.85 -2.63
CA LEU A 10 4.01 9.91 -2.46
C LEU A 10 4.57 8.76 -1.59
N PRO A 11 5.87 8.45 -1.67
CA PRO A 11 6.51 7.46 -0.80
C PRO A 11 6.22 7.76 0.68
N ASN A 12 6.03 6.70 1.48
CA ASN A 12 5.88 6.78 2.95
C ASN A 12 4.68 7.56 3.52
N VAL A 13 3.68 7.95 2.72
CA VAL A 13 2.45 8.63 3.20
C VAL A 13 1.40 7.70 3.86
N GLY A 14 1.76 6.47 4.23
CA GLY A 14 0.85 5.56 4.95
C GLY A 14 -0.15 4.77 4.10
N LYS A 15 0.08 4.64 2.79
CA LYS A 15 -0.81 3.90 1.86
C LYS A 15 -1.08 2.45 2.31
N SER A 16 -0.03 1.72 2.69
CA SER A 16 -0.15 0.32 3.15
C SER A 16 -0.92 0.22 4.47
N THR A 17 -0.82 1.22 5.34
CA THR A 17 -1.60 1.28 6.60
C THR A 17 -3.10 1.34 6.33
N ILE A 18 -3.52 2.21 5.42
CA ILE A 18 -4.94 2.34 5.04
C ILE A 18 -5.42 1.07 4.34
N PHE A 19 -4.63 0.53 3.42
CA PHE A 19 -4.98 -0.72 2.72
C PHE A 19 -5.18 -1.88 3.72
N ASN A 20 -4.29 -2.03 4.70
CA ASN A 20 -4.38 -3.08 5.71
C ASN A 20 -5.59 -2.92 6.64
N ALA A 21 -5.90 -1.68 7.02
CA ALA A 21 -7.07 -1.37 7.83
C ALA A 21 -8.38 -1.72 7.10
N LEU A 22 -8.46 -1.45 5.79
CA LEU A 22 -9.64 -1.71 4.97
C LEU A 22 -9.82 -3.17 4.59
N THR A 23 -8.72 -3.90 4.37
CA THR A 23 -8.79 -5.26 3.82
C THR A 23 -8.62 -6.34 4.88
N LYS A 24 -8.12 -6.02 6.08
CA LYS A 24 -7.57 -7.00 7.07
C LYS A 24 -6.54 -7.96 6.46
N ALA A 25 -6.15 -7.77 5.19
CA ALA A 25 -5.03 -8.43 4.58
C ALA A 25 -3.82 -7.70 5.15
N GLY A 26 -2.99 -8.38 5.93
CA GLY A 26 -1.73 -7.80 6.36
C GLY A 26 -0.83 -7.64 5.14
N ALA A 27 -1.03 -6.58 4.33
CA ALA A 27 -0.13 -6.28 3.24
C ALA A 27 1.25 -6.12 3.85
N GLN A 28 2.13 -7.01 3.43
CA GLN A 28 3.48 -7.09 3.91
C GLN A 28 4.15 -5.76 3.57
N MET A 29 4.48 -4.99 4.62
CA MET A 29 5.30 -3.79 4.48
C MET A 29 6.74 -4.29 4.31
N GLU A 30 7.10 -4.65 3.08
CA GLU A 30 8.48 -4.94 2.75
C GLU A 30 9.15 -3.65 2.29
N ASN A 31 10.18 -3.24 3.03
CA ASN A 31 11.12 -2.23 2.56
C ASN A 31 11.91 -2.86 1.42
N TYR A 32 11.47 -2.67 0.17
CA TYR A 32 12.29 -2.91 -1.00
C TYR A 32 13.24 -1.72 -1.16
N PRO A 33 14.53 -1.82 -0.80
CA PRO A 33 15.47 -0.79 -1.19
C PRO A 33 15.49 -0.76 -2.71
N PHE A 34 15.19 0.42 -3.29
CA PHE A 34 15.49 0.69 -4.68
C PHE A 34 17.02 0.71 -4.81
N LEU A 35 17.60 -0.48 -4.91
CA LEU A 35 18.99 -0.64 -5.32
C LEU A 35 19.02 -0.18 -6.77
N TYR A 36 19.72 0.92 -7.00
CA TYR A 36 20.03 1.44 -8.32
C TYR A 36 20.70 0.33 -9.13
N HIS A 37 19.94 -0.24 -10.05
CA HIS A 37 20.46 -0.99 -11.18
C HIS A 37 19.77 -0.51 -12.45
#